data_AF-A0A971IEQ9-F1
#
_entry.id   AF-A0A971IEQ9-F1
#
_cell.length_a   1.000
_cell.length_b   1.000
_cell.length_c   1.000
_cell.angle_alpha   90.00
_cell.angle_beta   90.00
_cell.angle_gamma   90.00
#
_symmetry.space_group_name_H-M   'P 1'
#
loop_
_entity.id
_entity.type
_entity.pdbx_description
1 polymer ?
#
loop_
_entity_poly.entity_id
_entity_poly.type
_entity_poly.pdbx_seq_one_letter_code
_entity_poly.pdbx_strand_id
1 'polypeptide(L)'
;MAAALVGAGQAFGPGPAAAPRPRWGALYMELGAGGDQACAADIEFVYEGYLLHYRESRAVALAEDDLETRLLAGDCFYARGLRGVAARGDVAGVGLLARLMAACSQLRVVEASFGADDALWAYTTAGLVAQHAGTDPVLVGDVFDELEAGFHAGPRVEVATLAARAAPRLGLRDPAPLMRELDAAVLADPERVR
;
A
#
# COMPACT_ATOMS: atom_id res chain seq x y z
N MET A 1 -13.09 -9.09 -6.11
CA MET A 1 -12.13 -8.57 -5.10
C MET A 1 -12.60 -8.81 -3.68
N ALA A 2 -13.66 -8.16 -3.17
CA ALA A 2 -14.13 -8.32 -1.78
C ALA A 2 -14.39 -9.77 -1.35
N ALA A 3 -15.11 -10.56 -2.16
CA ALA A 3 -15.36 -11.97 -1.85
C ALA A 3 -14.08 -12.83 -1.76
N ALA A 4 -13.05 -12.50 -2.56
CA ALA A 4 -11.78 -13.22 -2.55
C ALA A 4 -10.95 -12.90 -1.29
N LEU A 5 -11.00 -11.65 -0.81
CA LEU A 5 -10.40 -11.25 0.47
C LEU A 5 -11.04 -12.02 1.63
N VAL A 6 -12.38 -11.99 1.72
CA VAL A 6 -13.13 -12.70 2.77
C VAL A 6 -12.86 -14.20 2.70
N GLY A 7 -12.87 -14.80 1.51
CA GLY A 7 -12.58 -16.23 1.34
C GLY A 7 -11.19 -16.63 1.79
N ALA A 8 -10.16 -15.79 1.57
CA ALA A 8 -8.82 -16.03 2.09
C ALA A 8 -8.77 -15.91 3.63
N GLY A 9 -9.57 -15.01 4.19
CA GLY A 9 -9.65 -14.74 5.63
C GLY A 9 -10.28 -15.85 6.46
N GLN A 10 -11.17 -16.66 5.87
CA GLN A 10 -11.89 -17.74 6.56
C GLN A 10 -10.98 -18.80 7.19
N ALA A 11 -9.74 -18.94 6.71
CA ALA A 11 -8.75 -19.84 7.30
C ALA A 11 -8.22 -19.37 8.66
N PHE A 12 -8.37 -18.08 8.98
CA PHE A 12 -7.79 -17.45 10.17
C PHE A 12 -8.85 -17.04 11.20
N GLY A 13 -10.07 -16.74 10.75
CA GLY A 13 -11.13 -16.32 11.67
C GLY A 13 -12.44 -16.01 10.98
N PRO A 14 -13.43 -15.51 11.74
CA PRO A 14 -14.71 -15.10 11.18
C PRO A 14 -14.54 -13.94 10.19
N GLY A 15 -15.34 -13.95 9.14
CA GLY A 15 -15.39 -12.85 8.19
C GLY A 15 -16.03 -11.59 8.78
N PRO A 16 -15.84 -10.43 8.12
CA PRO A 16 -16.41 -9.17 8.57
C PRO A 16 -17.94 -9.16 8.44
N ALA A 17 -18.60 -8.31 9.23
CA ALA A 17 -20.05 -8.11 9.17
C ALA A 17 -20.52 -7.49 7.83
N ALA A 18 -19.64 -6.77 7.14
CA ALA A 18 -19.90 -6.16 5.85
C ALA A 18 -18.77 -6.47 4.85
N ALA A 19 -19.11 -6.52 3.56
CA ALA A 19 -18.13 -6.75 2.52
C ALA A 19 -17.05 -5.64 2.53
N PRO A 20 -15.75 -6.01 2.53
CA PRO A 20 -14.66 -5.05 2.50
C PRO A 20 -14.77 -4.12 1.29
N ARG A 21 -14.59 -2.82 1.51
CA ARG A 21 -14.44 -1.85 0.42
C ARG A 21 -12.97 -1.82 -0.01
N PRO A 22 -12.67 -2.06 -1.30
CA PRO A 22 -11.34 -1.85 -1.84
C PRO A 22 -10.91 -0.39 -1.67
N ARG A 23 -9.62 -0.17 -1.42
CA ARG A 23 -8.99 1.16 -1.28
C ARG A 23 -7.95 1.34 -2.37
N TRP A 24 -6.80 0.68 -2.26
CA TRP A 24 -5.68 0.86 -3.18
C TRP A 24 -5.89 0.16 -4.52
N GLY A 25 -6.57 -1.00 -4.52
CA GLY A 25 -7.05 -1.61 -5.75
C GLY A 25 -8.08 -0.73 -6.47
N ALA A 26 -8.90 0.04 -5.76
CA ALA A 26 -9.82 1.00 -6.37
C ALA A 26 -9.06 2.19 -7.00
N LEU A 27 -8.08 2.74 -6.28
CA LEU A 27 -7.21 3.81 -6.80
C LEU A 27 -6.45 3.35 -8.05
N TYR A 28 -5.91 2.13 -8.05
CA TYR A 28 -5.26 1.53 -9.22
C TYR A 28 -6.19 1.51 -10.44
N MET A 29 -7.43 1.08 -10.25
CA MET A 29 -8.43 1.02 -11.32
C MET A 29 -8.81 2.41 -11.84
N GLU A 30 -8.93 3.40 -10.94
CA GLU A 30 -9.23 4.79 -11.31
C GLU A 30 -8.09 5.41 -12.13
N LEU A 31 -6.87 5.36 -11.62
CA LEU A 31 -5.68 5.90 -12.28
C LEU A 31 -5.38 5.19 -13.60
N GLY A 32 -5.61 3.87 -13.67
CA GLY A 32 -5.42 3.07 -14.87
C GLY A 32 -6.58 3.13 -15.88
N ALA A 33 -7.60 3.96 -15.65
CA ALA A 33 -8.80 4.07 -16.50
C ALA A 33 -9.48 2.71 -16.78
N GLY A 34 -9.63 1.88 -15.75
CA GLY A 34 -10.17 0.52 -15.86
C GLY A 34 -9.09 -0.54 -16.06
N GLY A 35 -7.95 -0.42 -15.39
CA GLY A 35 -6.79 -1.32 -15.49
C GLY A 35 -7.06 -2.80 -15.14
N ASP A 36 -6.01 -3.61 -15.02
CA ASP A 36 -6.17 -5.04 -14.72
C ASP A 36 -6.83 -5.28 -13.34
N GLN A 37 -8.08 -5.78 -13.37
CA GLN A 37 -8.84 -6.10 -12.18
C GLN A 37 -8.18 -7.18 -11.31
N ALA A 38 -7.42 -8.10 -11.91
CA ALA A 38 -6.70 -9.12 -11.18
C ALA A 38 -5.52 -8.50 -10.42
N CYS A 39 -4.78 -7.58 -11.04
CA CYS A 39 -3.73 -6.81 -10.36
C CYS A 39 -4.31 -5.95 -9.21
N ALA A 40 -5.43 -5.28 -9.44
CA ALA A 40 -6.13 -4.54 -8.37
C ALA A 40 -6.48 -5.43 -7.17
N ALA A 41 -6.91 -6.68 -7.42
CA ALA A 41 -7.16 -7.67 -6.36
C ALA A 41 -5.89 -8.08 -5.61
N ASP A 42 -4.76 -8.23 -6.30
CA ASP A 42 -3.50 -8.58 -5.65
C ASP A 42 -2.96 -7.45 -4.77
N ILE A 43 -3.11 -6.19 -5.21
CA ILE A 43 -2.80 -5.01 -4.38
C ILE A 43 -3.63 -5.03 -3.09
N GLU A 44 -4.93 -5.35 -3.16
CA GLU A 44 -5.76 -5.47 -1.96
C GLU A 44 -5.35 -6.64 -1.05
N PHE A 45 -4.88 -7.76 -1.60
CA PHE A 45 -4.32 -8.84 -0.77
C PHE A 45 -3.07 -8.36 -0.02
N VAL A 46 -2.17 -7.63 -0.68
CA VAL A 46 -1.00 -7.05 0.00
C VAL A 46 -1.45 -6.04 1.07
N TYR A 47 -2.41 -5.17 0.75
CA TYR A 47 -2.91 -4.19 1.74
C TYR A 47 -3.57 -4.86 2.94
N GLU A 48 -4.29 -5.96 2.73
CA GLU A 48 -4.87 -6.72 3.83
C GLU A 48 -3.79 -7.34 4.74
N GLY A 49 -2.67 -7.79 4.16
CA GLY A 49 -1.49 -8.19 4.92
C GLY A 49 -0.93 -7.07 5.79
N TYR A 50 -0.80 -5.87 5.21
CA TYR A 50 -0.39 -4.66 5.94
C TYR A 50 -1.34 -4.32 7.08
N LEU A 51 -2.65 -4.38 6.85
CA LEU A 51 -3.64 -4.12 7.88
C LEU A 51 -3.53 -5.13 9.03
N LEU A 52 -3.37 -6.42 8.74
CA LEU A 52 -3.20 -7.44 9.77
C LEU A 52 -1.97 -7.20 10.65
N HIS A 53 -0.87 -6.75 10.05
CA HIS A 53 0.38 -6.43 10.76
C HIS A 53 0.32 -5.15 11.59
N TYR A 54 -0.36 -4.11 11.10
CA TYR A 54 -0.20 -2.77 11.67
C TYR A 54 -1.50 -2.03 12.04
N ARG A 55 -2.66 -2.50 11.60
CA ARG A 55 -3.97 -1.86 11.82
C ARG A 55 -5.07 -2.90 12.04
N GLU A 56 -6.32 -2.54 11.72
CA GLU A 56 -7.46 -3.43 11.79
C GLU A 56 -7.71 -4.08 10.41
N SER A 57 -7.80 -5.41 10.39
CA SER A 57 -8.15 -6.17 9.19
C SER A 57 -9.58 -5.88 8.76
N ARG A 58 -9.80 -5.79 7.45
CA ARG A 58 -11.14 -5.71 6.86
C ARG A 58 -11.66 -7.10 6.53
N ALA A 59 -10.78 -8.08 6.32
CA ALA A 59 -11.13 -9.42 5.82
C ALA A 59 -11.35 -10.46 6.92
N VAL A 60 -10.80 -10.25 8.12
CA VAL A 60 -10.90 -11.18 9.26
C VAL A 60 -11.14 -10.41 10.55
N ALA A 61 -12.14 -10.82 11.33
CA ALA A 61 -12.36 -10.30 12.67
C ALA A 61 -11.61 -11.16 13.69
N LEU A 62 -10.37 -10.76 14.00
CA LEU A 62 -9.54 -11.39 15.04
C LEU A 62 -9.63 -10.59 16.34
N ALA A 63 -9.50 -11.29 17.47
CA ALA A 63 -9.38 -10.62 18.76
C ALA A 63 -8.09 -9.78 18.83
N GLU A 64 -8.11 -8.68 19.58
CA GLU A 64 -6.96 -7.76 19.65
C GLU A 64 -5.69 -8.45 20.19
N ASP A 65 -5.85 -9.43 21.08
CA ASP A 65 -4.78 -10.18 21.74
C ASP A 65 -4.30 -11.41 20.96
N ASP A 66 -4.97 -11.78 19.85
CA ASP A 66 -4.57 -12.89 18.98
C ASP A 66 -3.47 -12.48 18.00
N LEU A 67 -2.33 -12.04 18.55
CA LEU A 67 -1.21 -11.47 17.80
C LEU A 67 -0.55 -12.50 16.87
N GLU A 68 -0.49 -13.77 17.28
CA GLU A 68 0.15 -14.84 16.50
C GLU A 68 -0.66 -15.15 15.23
N THR A 69 -1.98 -15.30 15.34
CA THR A 69 -2.85 -15.52 14.19
C THR A 69 -2.85 -14.31 13.27
N ARG A 70 -2.89 -13.10 13.82
CA ARG A 70 -2.79 -11.86 13.03
C ARG A 70 -1.51 -11.79 12.22
N LEU A 71 -0.37 -12.11 12.84
CA LEU A 71 0.93 -12.09 12.17
C LEU A 71 0.98 -13.09 11.01
N LEU A 72 0.61 -14.35 11.27
CA LEU A 72 0.59 -15.42 10.26
C LEU A 72 -0.42 -15.16 9.14
N ALA A 73 -1.60 -14.63 9.48
CA ALA A 73 -2.56 -14.19 8.49
C ALA A 73 -1.96 -13.11 7.60
N GLY A 74 -1.32 -12.09 8.19
CA GLY A 74 -0.66 -11.02 7.46
C GLY A 74 0.36 -11.54 6.44
N ASP A 75 1.21 -12.48 6.86
CA ASP A 75 2.21 -13.11 5.98
C ASP A 75 1.55 -13.88 4.82
N CYS A 76 0.46 -14.60 5.09
CA CYS A 76 -0.29 -15.33 4.08
C CYS A 76 -0.94 -14.39 3.05
N PHE A 77 -1.48 -13.26 3.50
CA PHE A 77 -2.08 -12.24 2.64
C PHE A 77 -1.03 -11.55 1.77
N TYR A 78 0.12 -11.15 2.34
CA TYR A 78 1.26 -10.65 1.57
C TYR A 78 1.74 -11.64 0.51
N ALA A 79 2.00 -12.89 0.92
CA ALA A 79 2.47 -13.93 0.00
C ALA A 79 1.47 -14.18 -1.15
N ARG A 80 0.17 -14.15 -0.86
CA ARG A 80 -0.88 -14.32 -1.86
C ARG A 80 -0.90 -13.18 -2.88
N GLY A 81 -0.85 -11.93 -2.43
CA GLY A 81 -0.82 -10.77 -3.31
C GLY A 81 0.43 -10.73 -4.18
N LEU A 82 1.61 -10.90 -3.57
CA LEU A 82 2.89 -10.92 -4.29
C LEU A 82 2.96 -12.09 -5.29
N ARG A 83 2.46 -13.28 -4.94
CA ARG A 83 2.37 -14.41 -5.87
C ARG A 83 1.51 -14.08 -7.08
N GLY A 84 0.39 -13.37 -6.87
CA GLY A 84 -0.47 -12.93 -7.96
C GLY A 84 0.31 -12.02 -8.92
N VAL A 85 0.93 -10.95 -8.43
CA VAL A 85 1.77 -10.03 -9.22
C VAL A 85 2.87 -10.79 -9.97
N ALA A 86 3.62 -11.65 -9.27
CA ALA A 86 4.68 -12.46 -9.87
C ALA A 86 4.19 -13.41 -10.97
N ALA A 87 2.98 -13.97 -10.86
CA ALA A 87 2.41 -14.87 -11.87
C ALA A 87 2.17 -14.18 -13.23
N ARG A 88 2.14 -12.84 -13.26
CA ARG A 88 2.09 -12.04 -14.51
C ARG A 88 3.48 -11.73 -15.09
N GLY A 89 4.55 -12.16 -14.43
CA GLY A 89 5.92 -11.79 -14.80
C GLY A 89 6.32 -10.38 -14.39
N ASP A 90 5.53 -9.71 -13.55
CA ASP A 90 5.78 -8.34 -13.10
C ASP A 90 6.77 -8.30 -11.94
N VAL A 91 8.05 -8.47 -12.24
CA VAL A 91 9.15 -8.42 -11.27
C VAL A 91 9.32 -7.02 -10.68
N ALA A 92 9.08 -5.98 -11.50
CA ALA A 92 9.19 -4.59 -11.07
C ALA A 92 8.13 -4.23 -10.02
N GLY A 93 6.87 -4.64 -10.23
CA GLY A 93 5.79 -4.45 -9.28
C GLY A 93 5.96 -5.24 -7.99
N VAL A 94 6.48 -6.48 -8.06
CA VAL A 94 6.88 -7.24 -6.85
C VAL A 94 7.93 -6.46 -6.06
N GLY A 95 8.96 -5.94 -6.74
CA GLY A 95 10.00 -5.13 -6.13
C GLY A 95 9.43 -3.87 -5.47
N LEU A 96 8.55 -3.15 -6.16
CA LEU A 96 7.94 -1.92 -5.63
C LEU A 96 7.08 -2.19 -4.39
N LEU A 97 6.27 -3.24 -4.40
CA LEU A 97 5.46 -3.64 -3.24
C LEU A 97 6.33 -4.11 -2.07
N ALA A 98 7.43 -4.82 -2.32
CA ALA A 98 8.39 -5.19 -1.28
C ALA A 98 9.06 -3.96 -0.65
N ARG A 99 9.42 -2.95 -1.45
CA ARG A 99 9.95 -1.66 -0.95
C ARG A 99 8.92 -0.93 -0.09
N LEU A 100 7.65 -0.91 -0.50
CA LEU A 100 6.55 -0.39 0.31
C LEU A 100 6.43 -1.10 1.65
N MET A 101 6.42 -2.44 1.66
CA MET A 101 6.32 -3.23 2.89
C MET A 101 7.48 -2.94 3.84
N ALA A 102 8.71 -2.88 3.33
CA ALA A 102 9.90 -2.53 4.10
C ALA A 102 9.83 -1.10 4.68
N ALA A 103 9.42 -0.14 3.85
CA ALA A 103 9.27 1.26 4.26
C ALA A 103 8.20 1.43 5.35
N CYS A 104 7.04 0.79 5.21
CA CYS A 104 6.01 0.75 6.25
C CYS A 104 6.55 0.17 7.57
N SER A 105 7.32 -0.93 7.51
CA SER A 105 7.97 -1.49 8.70
C SER A 105 8.93 -0.51 9.35
N GLN A 106 9.73 0.24 8.58
CA GLN A 106 10.63 1.27 9.10
C GLN A 106 9.85 2.45 9.73
N LEU A 107 8.75 2.87 9.11
CA LEU A 107 7.86 3.89 9.67
C LEU A 107 7.29 3.49 11.04
N ARG A 108 7.02 2.20 11.28
CA ARG A 108 6.61 1.71 12.60
C ARG A 108 7.73 1.82 13.64
N VAL A 109 8.99 1.61 13.27
CA VAL A 109 10.15 1.73 14.17
C VAL A 109 10.33 3.18 14.64
N VAL A 110 10.11 4.15 13.76
CA VAL A 110 10.23 5.58 14.08
C VAL A 110 8.92 6.20 14.56
N GLU A 111 7.91 5.37 14.85
CA GLU A 111 6.59 5.76 15.35
C GLU A 111 5.91 6.84 14.49
N ALA A 112 6.08 6.78 13.16
CA ALA A 112 5.47 7.73 12.24
C ALA A 112 3.94 7.63 12.22
N SER A 113 3.29 8.72 11.83
CA SER A 113 1.85 8.76 11.64
C SER A 113 1.40 7.74 10.58
N PHE A 114 0.18 7.23 10.73
CA PHE A 114 -0.41 6.35 9.71
C PHE A 114 -0.74 7.07 8.40
N GLY A 115 -0.79 8.41 8.41
CA GLY A 115 -0.82 9.23 7.20
C GLY A 115 0.43 9.02 6.34
N ALA A 116 1.60 8.82 6.94
CA ALA A 116 2.83 8.53 6.20
C ALA A 116 2.74 7.22 5.41
N ASP A 117 2.18 6.15 6.00
CA ASP A 117 1.95 4.90 5.28
C ASP A 117 0.93 5.09 4.15
N ASP A 118 -0.16 5.81 4.41
CA ASP A 118 -1.22 6.05 3.42
C ASP A 118 -0.66 6.80 2.19
N ALA A 119 0.27 7.74 2.40
CA ALA A 119 0.98 8.42 1.33
C ALA A 119 1.86 7.46 0.49
N LEU A 120 2.58 6.53 1.13
CA LEU A 120 3.37 5.52 0.41
C LEU A 120 2.50 4.54 -0.35
N TRP A 121 1.37 4.13 0.22
CA TRP A 121 0.41 3.28 -0.47
C TRP A 121 -0.17 3.96 -1.70
N ALA A 122 -0.57 5.23 -1.58
CA ALA A 122 -1.07 6.03 -2.69
C ALA A 122 -0.02 6.15 -3.81
N TYR A 123 1.21 6.53 -3.45
CA TYR A 123 2.32 6.66 -4.41
C TYR A 123 2.64 5.31 -5.07
N THR A 124 2.76 4.23 -4.30
CA THR A 124 3.08 2.90 -4.82
C THR A 124 2.03 2.42 -5.81
N THR A 125 0.75 2.61 -5.47
CA THR A 125 -0.36 2.25 -6.35
C THR A 125 -0.28 2.99 -7.68
N ALA A 126 0.00 4.29 -7.63
CA ALA A 126 0.21 5.10 -8.82
C ALA A 126 1.48 4.69 -9.59
N GLY A 127 2.54 4.31 -8.87
CA GLY A 127 3.77 3.76 -9.41
C GLY A 127 3.56 2.47 -10.19
N LEU A 128 2.71 1.56 -9.70
CA LEU A 128 2.33 0.35 -10.43
C LEU A 128 1.60 0.69 -11.73
N VAL A 129 0.65 1.64 -11.69
CA VAL A 129 -0.03 2.12 -12.92
C VAL A 129 0.98 2.70 -13.91
N ALA A 130 1.92 3.51 -13.44
CA ALA A 130 2.97 4.11 -14.26
C ALA A 130 3.89 3.05 -14.89
N GLN A 131 4.35 2.06 -14.12
CA GLN A 131 5.17 0.95 -14.62
C GLN A 131 4.44 0.15 -15.70
N HIS A 132 3.15 -0.16 -15.50
CA HIS A 132 2.34 -0.84 -16.50
C HIS A 132 2.11 0.01 -17.77
N ALA A 133 2.19 1.32 -17.65
CA ALA A 133 2.17 2.26 -18.78
C ALA A 133 3.56 2.50 -19.42
N GLY A 134 4.62 1.90 -18.88
CA GLY A 134 5.97 1.93 -19.44
C GLY A 134 6.94 2.91 -18.77
N THR A 135 6.58 3.53 -17.64
CA THR A 135 7.51 4.35 -16.84
C THR A 135 8.61 3.46 -16.27
N ASP A 136 9.86 3.92 -16.34
CA ASP A 136 11.03 3.19 -15.84
C ASP A 136 10.87 2.85 -14.34
N PRO A 137 10.94 1.56 -13.95
CA PRO A 137 10.88 1.14 -12.57
C PRO A 137 11.89 1.81 -11.64
N VAL A 138 13.06 2.21 -12.15
CA VAL A 138 14.08 2.93 -11.37
C VAL A 138 13.54 4.30 -10.95
N LEU A 139 12.98 5.07 -11.89
CA LEU A 139 12.41 6.40 -11.62
C LEU A 139 11.22 6.34 -10.66
N VAL A 140 10.41 5.29 -10.73
CA VAL A 140 9.31 5.05 -9.79
C VAL A 140 9.86 4.69 -8.40
N GLY A 141 10.99 3.98 -8.35
CA GLY A 141 11.65 3.55 -7.12
C GLY A 141 12.36 4.67 -6.35
N ASP A 142 12.83 5.72 -7.02
CA ASP A 142 13.65 6.80 -6.42
C ASP A 142 13.05 7.40 -5.14
N VAL A 143 11.72 7.43 -5.01
CA VAL A 143 11.05 7.94 -3.80
C VAL A 143 11.45 7.14 -2.54
N PHE A 144 11.67 5.84 -2.69
CA PHE A 144 12.03 4.95 -1.60
C PHE A 144 13.52 5.07 -1.28
N ASP A 145 14.37 5.38 -2.27
CA ASP A 145 15.79 5.70 -2.05
C ASP A 145 15.93 7.03 -1.29
N GLU A 146 15.15 8.05 -1.67
CA GLU A 146 15.07 9.32 -0.93
C GLU A 146 14.54 9.11 0.51
N LEU A 147 13.54 8.25 0.70
CA LEU A 147 12.99 7.92 2.02
C LEU A 147 14.01 7.21 2.91
N GLU A 148 14.69 6.19 2.39
CA GLU A 148 15.71 5.42 3.12
C GLU A 148 16.90 6.31 3.52
N ALA A 149 17.37 7.15 2.61
CA ALA A 149 18.37 8.17 2.92
C ALA A 149 17.90 9.13 4.03
N GLY A 150 16.61 9.50 4.01
CA GLY A 150 15.99 10.33 5.04
C GLY A 150 16.00 9.69 6.42
N PHE A 151 15.71 8.39 6.53
CA PHE A 151 15.78 7.68 7.83
C PHE A 151 17.17 7.67 8.45
N HIS A 152 18.22 7.64 7.63
CA HIS A 152 19.60 7.71 8.13
C HIS A 152 20.03 9.11 8.59
N ALA A 153 19.36 10.18 8.12
CA ALA A 153 19.81 11.56 8.28
C ALA A 153 19.30 12.29 9.54
N GLY A 154 18.27 11.79 10.25
CA GLY A 154 17.70 12.46 11.42
C GLY A 154 16.24 12.91 11.24
N PRO A 155 15.64 13.64 12.19
CA PRO A 155 14.24 13.41 12.57
C PRO A 155 13.23 13.90 11.53
N ARG A 156 12.31 12.99 11.23
CA ARG A 156 11.05 13.10 10.46
C ARG A 156 11.21 13.32 8.96
N VAL A 157 10.92 12.26 8.21
CA VAL A 157 10.67 12.35 6.78
C VAL A 157 9.21 12.72 6.57
N GLU A 158 8.97 13.85 5.92
CA GLU A 158 7.63 14.28 5.49
C GLU A 158 7.20 13.48 4.26
N VAL A 159 6.76 12.24 4.49
CA VAL A 159 6.52 11.23 3.45
C VAL A 159 5.52 11.69 2.39
N ALA A 160 4.43 12.35 2.78
CA ALA A 160 3.45 12.86 1.83
C ALA A 160 4.03 13.98 0.95
N THR A 161 4.87 14.85 1.51
CA THR A 161 5.58 15.90 0.75
C THR A 161 6.58 15.28 -0.21
N LEU A 162 7.30 14.24 0.22
CA LEU A 162 8.22 13.48 -0.61
C LEU A 162 7.48 12.82 -1.80
N ALA A 163 6.37 12.12 -1.53
CA ALA A 163 5.54 11.49 -2.55
C ALA A 163 4.95 12.51 -3.53
N ALA A 164 4.46 13.65 -3.04
CA ALA A 164 3.92 14.72 -3.89
C ALA A 164 4.99 15.33 -4.81
N ARG A 165 6.21 15.54 -4.32
CA ARG A 165 7.36 15.98 -5.14
C ARG A 165 7.73 14.96 -6.21
N ALA A 166 7.60 13.66 -5.92
CA ALA A 166 7.94 12.59 -6.84
C ALA A 166 6.81 12.26 -7.83
N ALA A 167 5.56 12.63 -7.54
CA ALA A 167 4.38 12.30 -8.36
C ALA A 167 4.52 12.68 -9.86
N PRO A 168 5.10 13.85 -10.25
CA PRO A 168 5.30 14.18 -11.66
C PRO A 168 6.18 13.18 -12.42
N ARG A 169 7.10 12.48 -11.73
CA ARG A 169 7.99 11.47 -12.35
C ARG A 169 7.23 10.24 -12.86
N LEU A 170 6.01 10.02 -12.34
CA LEU A 170 5.18 8.86 -12.70
C LEU A 170 4.57 8.98 -14.10
N GLY A 171 4.49 10.20 -14.67
CA GLY A 171 3.94 10.39 -16.02
C GLY A 171 2.46 10.00 -16.15
N LEU A 172 1.69 10.05 -15.06
CA LEU A 172 0.27 9.70 -15.06
C LEU A 172 -0.53 10.60 -16.00
N ARG A 173 -1.49 10.02 -16.72
CA ARG A 173 -2.40 10.77 -17.59
C ARG A 173 -3.24 11.79 -16.81
N ASP A 174 -3.73 11.38 -15.65
CA ASP A 174 -4.44 12.22 -14.71
C ASP A 174 -3.91 11.94 -13.29
N PRO A 175 -3.10 12.84 -12.70
CA PRO A 175 -2.58 12.66 -11.35
C PRO A 175 -3.60 13.04 -10.27
N ALA A 176 -4.77 13.60 -10.60
CA ALA A 176 -5.72 14.12 -9.61
C ALA A 176 -6.14 13.06 -8.56
N PRO A 177 -6.41 11.78 -8.91
CA PRO A 177 -6.74 10.77 -7.90
C PRO A 177 -5.61 10.52 -6.91
N LEU A 178 -4.35 10.48 -7.38
CA LEU A 178 -3.19 10.36 -6.51
C LEU A 178 -3.08 11.58 -5.58
N MET A 179 -3.23 12.80 -6.12
CA MET A 179 -3.10 14.02 -5.32
C MET A 179 -4.16 14.08 -4.21
N ARG A 180 -5.39 13.64 -4.46
CA ARG A 180 -6.44 13.57 -3.42
C ARG A 180 -6.03 12.67 -2.25
N GLU A 181 -5.44 11.51 -2.53
CA GLU A 181 -4.99 10.60 -1.48
C GLU A 181 -3.78 11.15 -0.71
N LEU A 182 -2.86 11.83 -1.40
CA LEU A 182 -1.72 12.49 -0.74
C LEU A 182 -2.17 13.65 0.15
N ASP A 183 -3.13 14.47 -0.29
CA ASP A 183 -3.70 15.54 0.53
C ASP A 183 -4.44 14.99 1.75
N ALA A 184 -5.21 13.90 1.58
CA ALA A 184 -5.87 13.22 2.70
C ALA A 184 -4.87 12.63 3.71
N ALA A 185 -3.76 12.08 3.23
CA ALA A 185 -2.67 11.56 4.06
C ALA A 185 -2.01 12.67 4.91
N VAL A 186 -1.81 13.87 4.36
CA VAL A 186 -1.32 15.04 5.10
C VAL A 186 -2.30 15.46 6.20
N LEU A 187 -3.59 15.45 5.92
CA LEU A 187 -4.63 15.83 6.89
C LEU A 187 -4.80 14.80 8.01
N ALA A 188 -4.48 13.54 7.75
CA ALA A 188 -4.52 12.48 8.74
C ALA A 188 -3.33 12.51 9.73
N ASP A 189 -2.34 13.40 9.53
CA ASP A 189 -1.22 13.54 10.45
C ASP A 189 -1.60 14.39 11.69
N PRO A 190 -1.63 13.78 12.90
CA PRO A 190 -2.04 14.46 14.13
C PRO A 190 -1.10 15.58 14.58
N GLU A 191 0.13 15.65 14.05
CA GLU A 191 1.12 16.68 14.41
C GLU A 191 0.81 18.06 13.80
N ARG A 192 -0.16 18.17 12.87
CA ARG A 192 -0.61 19.47 12.30
C ARG A 192 -1.66 20.21 13.13
N VAL A 193 -2.23 19.59 14.16
CA VAL A 193 -3.27 20.20 15.02
C VAL A 193 -2.66 20.94 16.22
N ARG A 194 -1.34 21.11 16.26
CA ARG A 194 -0.63 21.85 17.33
C ARG A 194 0.14 23.05 16.81
#